data_AF-A0A8R2FDH9-F1
#
_entry.id   AF-A0A8R2FDH9-F1
#
_cell.length_a   1.000
_cell.length_b   1.000
_cell.length_c   1.000
_cell.angle_alpha   90.00
_cell.angle_beta   90.00
_cell.angle_gamma   90.00
#
_symmetry.space_group_name_H-M   'P 1'
#
loop_
_entity.id
_entity.type
_entity.pdbx_description
1 polymer ?
#
loop_
_entity_poly.entity_id
_entity_poly.type
_entity_poly.pdbx_seq_one_letter_code
_entity_poly.pdbx_strand_id
1 'polypeptide(L)'
;MSRVFPKITKCTFRKYGPTGSIQKFDGMCVLSQNIVNEKMYVFLWFWFWFIAIISALNFVYRLLLIMVPYFRLLLLRSRTDSFSYEKLNTLTQKFWFGDWFVFNQLAQNISPMVFREIVSELTKKFEGKDNV
;
A
#
# COMPACT_ATOMS: atom_id res chain seq x y z
N MET A 1 3.38 -37.53 -0.76
CA MET A 1 4.70 -37.18 -0.18
C MET A 1 4.97 -35.71 -0.47
N SER A 2 5.08 -34.85 0.55
CA SER A 2 5.36 -33.42 0.35
C SER A 2 6.83 -33.24 -0.08
N ARG A 3 7.06 -32.90 -1.36
CA ARG A 3 8.42 -32.72 -1.91
C ARG A 3 9.05 -31.38 -1.52
N VAL A 4 8.24 -30.34 -1.38
CA VAL A 4 8.70 -28.96 -1.10
C VAL A 4 9.08 -28.80 0.37
N PHE A 5 8.29 -29.41 1.26
CA PHE A 5 8.51 -29.35 2.70
C PHE A 5 8.46 -30.77 3.33
N PRO A 6 9.59 -31.52 3.36
CA PRO A 6 9.68 -32.81 4.03
C PRO A 6 9.64 -32.67 5.56
N LYS A 7 8.65 -33.32 6.19
CA LYS A 7 8.49 -33.31 7.67
C LYS A 7 9.39 -34.33 8.35
N ILE A 8 9.87 -35.32 7.58
CA ILE A 8 10.72 -36.42 8.04
C ILE A 8 11.90 -36.55 7.07
N THR A 9 13.12 -36.63 7.60
CA THR A 9 14.35 -36.79 6.82
C THR A 9 15.22 -37.91 7.38
N LYS A 10 16.08 -38.49 6.53
CA LYS A 10 17.09 -39.46 6.97
C LYS A 10 18.28 -38.71 7.57
N CYS A 11 18.61 -39.02 8.81
CA CYS A 11 19.80 -38.52 9.50
C CYS A 11 20.85 -39.63 9.62
N THR A 12 22.08 -39.36 9.18
CA THR A 12 23.20 -40.28 9.32
C THR A 12 24.04 -39.88 10.53
N PHE A 13 23.96 -40.65 11.62
CA PHE A 13 24.81 -40.50 12.79
C PHE A 13 26.12 -41.26 12.56
N ARG A 14 27.25 -40.62 12.87
CA ARG A 14 28.59 -41.25 12.79
C ARG A 14 29.10 -41.44 14.22
N LYS A 15 29.32 -42.68 14.62
CA LYS A 15 29.85 -43.03 15.95
C LYS A 15 31.15 -43.82 15.80
N TYR A 16 32.11 -43.59 16.69
CA TYR A 16 33.34 -44.38 16.76
C TYR A 16 33.07 -45.69 17.52
N GLY A 17 33.37 -46.82 16.89
CA GLY A 17 33.29 -48.13 17.51
C GLY A 17 34.47 -48.40 18.46
N PRO A 18 34.41 -49.48 19.26
CA PRO A 18 35.47 -49.84 20.22
C PRO A 18 36.84 -50.11 19.58
N THR A 19 36.88 -50.38 18.27
CA THR A 19 38.10 -50.58 17.47
C THR A 19 38.58 -49.30 16.75
N GLY A 20 37.96 -48.14 17.00
CA GLY A 20 38.31 -46.87 16.35
C GLY A 20 37.71 -46.68 14.94
N SER A 21 37.01 -47.68 14.39
CA SER A 21 36.33 -47.58 13.10
C SER A 21 35.06 -46.72 13.18
N ILE A 22 34.79 -45.90 12.16
CA ILE A 22 33.56 -45.11 12.05
C ILE A 22 32.39 -46.01 11.63
N GLN A 23 31.39 -46.15 12.50
CA GLN A 23 30.12 -46.83 12.21
C GLN A 23 29.03 -45.80 11.88
N LYS A 24 28.30 -46.03 10.80
CA LYS A 24 27.18 -45.17 10.36
C LYS A 24 25.86 -45.76 10.86
N PHE A 25 25.09 -44.97 11.58
CA PHE A 25 23.74 -45.30 12.05
C PHE A 25 22.73 -44.39 11.36
N ASP A 26 21.74 -44.99 10.72
CA ASP A 26 20.69 -44.26 10.04
C ASP A 26 19.46 -44.14 10.93
N GLY A 27 19.00 -42.91 11.17
CA GLY A 27 17.79 -42.61 11.92
C GLY A 27 16.82 -41.76 11.10
N MET A 28 15.54 -41.78 11.48
CA MET A 28 14.54 -40.84 10.95
C MET A 28 14.44 -39.63 11.89
N CYS A 29 14.59 -38.43 11.35
CA CYS A 29 14.48 -37.16 12.08
C CYS A 29 13.20 -36.43 11.67
N VAL A 30 12.53 -35.79 12.63
CA VAL A 30 11.40 -34.89 12.36
C VAL A 30 11.90 -33.46 12.26
N LEU A 31 11.56 -32.77 11.17
CA LEU A 31 11.92 -31.37 10.96
C LEU A 31 10.75 -30.46 11.37
N SER A 32 10.67 -30.16 12.67
CA SER A 32 9.59 -29.36 13.28
C SER A 32 9.44 -27.97 12.62
N GLN A 33 10.57 -27.34 12.27
CA GLN A 33 10.59 -26.06 11.56
C GLN A 33 9.77 -26.08 10.26
N ASN A 34 9.76 -27.23 9.58
CA ASN A 34 9.11 -27.34 8.28
C ASN A 34 7.59 -27.43 8.39
N ILE A 35 7.10 -28.01 9.49
CA ILE A 35 5.67 -28.06 9.80
C ILE A 35 5.15 -26.65 10.07
N VAL A 36 5.91 -25.84 10.82
CA VAL A 36 5.56 -24.44 11.10
C VAL A 36 5.58 -23.61 9.81
N ASN A 37 6.64 -23.74 9.00
CA ASN A 37 6.74 -23.04 7.73
C ASN A 37 5.57 -23.36 6.80
N GLU A 38 5.16 -24.62 6.69
CA GLU A 38 3.99 -25.01 5.86
C GLU A 38 2.73 -24.21 6.26
N LYS A 39 2.48 -24.00 7.56
CA LYS A 39 1.29 -23.27 8.01
C LYS A 39 1.44 -21.76 7.84
N MET A 40 2.62 -21.22 8.15
CA MET A 40 2.95 -19.80 7.97
C MET A 40 2.83 -19.38 6.50
N TYR A 41 3.37 -20.16 5.56
CA TYR A 41 3.31 -19.82 4.14
C TYR A 41 1.90 -19.85 3.57
N VAL A 42 1.05 -20.76 4.03
CA VAL A 42 -0.37 -20.76 3.62
C VAL A 42 -1.06 -19.49 4.11
N PHE A 43 -0.85 -19.10 5.38
CA PHE A 43 -1.39 -17.84 5.90
C PHE A 43 -0.88 -16.61 5.13
N LEU A 44 0.44 -16.53 4.93
CA LEU A 44 1.06 -15.43 4.19
C LEU A 44 0.60 -15.35 2.73
N TRP A 45 0.33 -16.49 2.09
CA TRP A 45 -0.16 -16.51 0.72
C TRP A 45 -1.50 -15.79 0.58
N PHE A 46 -2.47 -16.09 1.44
CA PHE A 46 -3.76 -15.39 1.46
C PHE A 46 -3.59 -13.91 1.83
N TRP A 47 -2.73 -13.63 2.81
CA TRP A 47 -2.46 -12.26 3.27
C TRP A 47 -1.84 -11.40 2.16
N PHE A 48 -0.88 -11.92 1.41
CA PHE A 48 -0.26 -11.21 0.30
C PHE A 48 -1.23 -10.99 -0.87
N TRP A 49 -2.09 -11.97 -1.17
CA TRP A 49 -3.16 -11.75 -2.15
C TRP A 49 -4.13 -10.63 -1.72
N PHE A 50 -4.52 -10.62 -0.45
CA PHE A 50 -5.36 -9.56 0.10
C PHE A 50 -4.70 -8.17 -0.03
N ILE A 51 -3.43 -8.04 0.38
CA ILE A 51 -2.67 -6.79 0.23
C ILE A 51 -2.49 -6.40 -1.25
N ALA A 52 -2.24 -7.37 -2.12
CA ALA A 52 -2.06 -7.14 -3.55
C ALA A 52 -3.34 -6.58 -4.18
N ILE A 53 -4.51 -7.13 -3.84
CA ILE A 53 -5.80 -6.64 -4.32
C ILE A 53 -6.05 -5.20 -3.83
N ILE A 54 -5.86 -4.91 -2.54
CA ILE A 54 -6.04 -3.56 -2.00
C ILE A 54 -5.07 -2.56 -2.66
N SER A 55 -3.82 -2.96 -2.87
CA SER A 55 -2.82 -2.14 -3.54
C SER A 55 -3.19 -1.87 -5.00
N ALA A 56 -3.67 -2.89 -5.72
CA ALA A 56 -4.10 -2.76 -7.10
C ALA A 56 -5.33 -1.83 -7.22
N LEU A 57 -6.32 -1.97 -6.33
CA LEU A 57 -7.47 -1.07 -6.29
C LEU A 57 -7.06 0.39 -6.02
N ASN A 58 -6.14 0.62 -5.08
CA ASN A 58 -5.60 1.96 -4.81
C ASN A 58 -4.83 2.53 -6.01
N PHE A 59 -4.07 1.68 -6.72
CA PHE A 59 -3.34 2.09 -7.91
C PHE A 59 -4.30 2.48 -9.04
N VAL A 60 -5.33 1.67 -9.30
CA VAL A 60 -6.37 1.97 -10.29
C VAL A 60 -7.12 3.25 -9.93
N TYR A 61 -7.51 3.42 -8.66
CA TYR A 61 -8.14 4.66 -8.19
C TYR A 61 -7.28 5.90 -8.47
N ARG A 62 -5.97 5.83 -8.15
CA ARG A 62 -5.03 6.94 -8.45
C ARG A 62 -4.87 7.17 -9.95
N LEU A 63 -4.82 6.12 -10.75
CA LEU A 63 -4.71 6.22 -12.20
C LEU A 63 -5.94 6.90 -12.81
N LEU A 64 -7.13 6.53 -12.36
CA LEU A 64 -8.39 7.16 -12.79
C LEU A 64 -8.42 8.65 -12.43
N LEU A 65 -7.95 9.05 -11.24
CA LEU A 65 -7.83 10.46 -10.86
C LEU A 65 -6.82 11.24 -11.72
N ILE A 66 -5.75 10.59 -12.19
CA ILE A 66 -4.78 11.21 -13.10
C ILE A 66 -5.43 11.41 -14.47
N MET A 67 -6.04 10.37 -15.04
CA MET A 67 -6.60 10.39 -16.39
C MET A 67 -7.84 11.26 -16.51
N VAL A 68 -8.69 11.31 -15.48
CA VAL A 68 -10.00 11.96 -15.55
C VAL A 68 -10.05 13.15 -14.59
N PRO A 69 -9.88 14.39 -15.09
CA PRO A 69 -9.92 15.60 -14.26
C PRO A 69 -11.30 15.85 -13.64
N TYR A 70 -12.37 15.28 -14.20
CA TYR A 70 -13.73 15.42 -13.65
C TYR A 70 -13.89 14.78 -12.26
N PHE A 71 -13.27 13.61 -12.02
CA PHE A 71 -13.34 12.95 -10.72
C PHE A 71 -12.63 13.74 -9.62
N ARG A 72 -11.64 14.57 -9.98
CA ARG A 72 -10.95 15.45 -9.03
C ARG A 72 -11.91 16.43 -8.36
N LEU A 73 -12.79 17.05 -9.14
CA LEU A 73 -13.78 18.01 -8.64
C LEU A 73 -14.86 17.33 -7.80
N LEU A 74 -15.32 16.14 -8.21
CA LEU A 74 -16.32 15.39 -7.45
C LEU A 74 -15.81 15.00 -6.06
N LEU A 75 -14.55 14.58 -5.96
CA LEU A 75 -13.94 14.19 -4.69
C LEU A 75 -13.81 15.39 -3.73
N LEU A 76 -13.40 16.55 -4.24
CA LEU A 76 -13.36 17.79 -3.45
C LEU A 76 -14.76 18.25 -3.05
N ARG A 77 -15.76 18.12 -3.93
CA ARG A 77 -17.16 18.48 -3.63
C ARG A 77 -17.71 17.69 -2.44
N SER A 78 -17.36 16.41 -2.31
CA SER A 78 -17.81 15.60 -1.16
C SER A 78 -17.22 16.08 0.17
N ARG A 79 -16.15 16.87 0.16
CA ARG A 79 -15.38 17.23 1.36
C ARG A 79 -15.39 18.73 1.68
N THR A 80 -15.91 19.54 0.76
CA THR A 80 -15.93 21.00 0.89
C THR A 80 -17.35 21.53 0.77
N ASP A 81 -17.61 22.64 1.43
CA ASP A 81 -18.92 23.29 1.39
C ASP A 81 -19.17 23.93 0.02
N SER A 82 -20.45 24.04 -0.35
CA SER A 82 -20.90 24.47 -1.66
C SER A 82 -20.40 25.88 -2.02
N PHE A 83 -20.17 26.74 -1.03
CA PHE A 83 -19.59 28.08 -1.21
C PHE A 83 -18.14 28.06 -1.69
N SER A 84 -17.33 27.11 -1.22
CA SER A 84 -15.94 27.01 -1.63
C SER A 84 -15.81 26.35 -3.01
N TYR A 85 -16.84 25.60 -3.44
CA TYR A 85 -16.80 24.79 -4.66
C TYR A 85 -16.60 25.59 -5.95
N GLU A 86 -17.28 26.73 -6.12
CA GLU A 86 -17.14 27.53 -7.35
C GLU A 86 -15.72 28.09 -7.51
N LYS A 87 -15.16 28.65 -6.44
CA LYS A 87 -13.76 29.14 -6.41
C LYS A 87 -12.76 27.99 -6.60
N LEU A 88 -13.06 26.82 -6.04
CA LEU A 88 -12.25 25.62 -6.23
C LEU A 88 -12.27 25.11 -7.67
N ASN A 89 -13.38 25.24 -8.39
CA ASN A 89 -13.48 24.79 -9.76
C ASN A 89 -12.53 25.58 -10.68
N THR A 90 -12.47 26.90 -10.52
CA THR A 90 -11.57 27.76 -11.30
C THR A 90 -10.09 27.51 -10.96
N LEU A 91 -9.77 27.32 -9.67
CA LEU A 91 -8.41 26.95 -9.22
C LEU A 91 -7.98 25.57 -9.72
N THR A 92 -8.86 24.57 -9.64
CA THR A 92 -8.55 23.18 -10.01
C THR A 92 -8.28 23.03 -11.51
N GLN A 93 -8.88 23.90 -12.36
CA GLN A 93 -8.55 23.93 -13.79
C GLN A 93 -7.16 24.48 -14.08
N LYS A 94 -6.60 25.32 -13.20
CA LYS A 94 -5.25 25.89 -13.35
C LYS A 94 -4.15 25.04 -12.71
N PHE A 95 -4.49 24.16 -11.77
CA PHE A 95 -3.53 23.34 -11.05
C PHE A 95 -3.05 22.13 -11.84
N TRP A 96 -1.73 21.87 -11.77
CA TRP A 96 -1.19 20.58 -12.19
C TRP A 96 -1.67 19.48 -11.23
N PHE A 97 -1.58 18.22 -11.64
CA PHE A 97 -1.89 17.07 -10.78
C PHE A 97 -1.18 17.12 -9.40
N GLY A 98 0.08 17.59 -9.36
CA GLY A 98 0.85 17.69 -8.11
C GLY A 98 0.27 18.72 -7.15
N ASP A 99 -0.05 19.91 -7.64
CA ASP A 99 -0.66 20.98 -6.85
C ASP A 99 -2.03 20.55 -6.33
N TRP A 100 -2.83 19.93 -7.21
CA TRP A 100 -4.12 19.37 -6.82
C TRP A 100 -3.99 18.30 -5.72
N PHE A 101 -2.98 17.43 -5.81
CA PHE A 101 -2.75 16.39 -4.81
C PHE A 101 -2.40 16.98 -3.43
N VAL A 102 -1.46 17.93 -3.38
CA VAL A 102 -1.09 18.63 -2.14
C VAL A 102 -2.28 19.38 -1.57
N PHE A 103 -3.04 20.04 -2.44
CA PHE A 103 -4.23 20.78 -2.05
C PHE A 103 -5.35 19.87 -1.52
N ASN A 104 -5.57 18.71 -2.14
CA ASN A 104 -6.47 17.67 -1.64
C ASN A 104 -5.96 17.03 -0.32
N GLN A 105 -4.65 17.00 -0.09
CA GLN A 105 -4.10 16.56 1.20
C GLN A 105 -4.34 17.62 2.28
N LEU A 106 -4.17 18.91 1.97
CA LEU A 106 -4.48 20.02 2.89
C LEU A 106 -5.96 19.99 3.30
N ALA A 107 -6.86 19.77 2.34
CA ALA A 107 -8.30 19.64 2.59
C ALA A 107 -8.66 18.51 3.57
N GLN A 108 -7.82 17.48 3.68
CA GLN A 108 -8.05 16.33 4.55
C GLN A 108 -7.48 16.47 5.96
N ASN A 109 -6.46 17.31 6.13
CA ASN A 109 -5.73 17.43 7.40
C ASN A 109 -6.03 18.73 8.14
N ILE A 110 -6.75 19.68 7.52
CA ILE A 110 -7.03 21.00 8.07
C ILE A 110 -8.53 21.14 8.37
N SER A 111 -8.88 21.97 9.36
CA SER A 111 -10.27 22.28 9.66
C SER A 111 -10.97 22.94 8.45
N PRO A 112 -12.27 22.66 8.22
CA PRO A 112 -12.98 23.22 7.07
C PRO A 112 -12.99 24.75 7.01
N MET A 113 -12.90 25.43 8.17
CA MET A 113 -12.87 26.89 8.24
C MET A 113 -11.54 27.47 7.71
N VAL A 114 -10.41 26.94 8.20
CA VAL A 114 -9.07 27.39 7.78
C VAL A 114 -8.84 27.06 6.30
N PHE A 115 -9.33 25.90 5.84
CA PHE A 115 -9.25 25.54 4.43
C PHE A 115 -9.98 26.55 3.52
N ARG A 116 -11.16 27.04 3.91
CA ARG A 116 -11.89 28.07 3.15
C ARG A 116 -11.10 29.37 3.03
N GLU A 117 -10.45 29.79 4.12
CA GLU A 117 -9.62 31.00 4.14
C GLU A 117 -8.45 30.87 3.16
N ILE A 118 -7.75 29.73 3.20
CA ILE A 118 -6.67 29.39 2.25
C ILE A 118 -7.17 29.43 0.81
N VAL A 119 -8.33 28.82 0.51
CA VAL A 119 -8.93 28.85 -0.84
C VAL A 119 -9.19 30.29 -1.28
N SER A 120 -9.75 31.11 -0.40
CA SER A 120 -10.10 32.49 -0.71
C SER A 120 -8.87 33.35 -1.01
N GLU A 121 -7.80 33.20 -0.24
CA GLU A 121 -6.53 33.93 -0.43
C GLU A 121 -5.79 33.45 -1.69
N LEU A 122 -5.78 32.15 -1.97
CA LEU A 122 -5.22 31.61 -3.20
C LEU A 122 -5.98 32.11 -4.43
N THR A 123 -7.32 32.11 -4.40
CA THR A 123 -8.13 32.62 -5.52
C THR A 123 -7.78 34.06 -5.86
N LYS A 124 -7.73 34.94 -4.85
CA LYS A 124 -7.37 36.36 -5.03
C LYS A 124 -5.97 36.54 -5.63
N LYS A 125 -4.98 35.76 -5.17
CA LYS A 125 -3.60 35.84 -5.68
C LYS A 125 -3.49 35.41 -7.14
N PHE A 126 -4.26 34.40 -7.57
CA PHE A 126 -4.27 33.95 -8.96
C PHE A 126 -5.00 34.95 -9.87
N GLU A 127 -6.11 35.55 -9.43
CA GLU A 127 -6.79 36.62 -10.19
C GLU A 127 -5.92 37.87 -10.32
N GLY A 128 -5.18 38.26 -9.27
CA GLY A 128 -4.27 39.40 -9.32
C GLY A 128 -3.07 39.21 -10.25
N LYS A 129 -2.70 37.97 -10.55
CA LYS A 129 -1.56 37.64 -11.43
C LYS A 129 -1.94 37.56 -12.90
N ASP A 130 -3.22 37.35 -13.22
CA ASP A 130 -3.74 37.38 -14.60
C ASP A 130 -4.02 38.82 -15.09
N ASN A 131 -4.09 39.80 -14.19
CA ASN A 131 -4.40 41.20 -14.47
C ASN A 131 -3.15 42.11 -14.65
N VAL A 132 -1.96 41.53 -14.80
CA VAL A 132 -0.69 42.24 -15.06
C VAL A 132 -0.05 41.71 -16.34
#